data_AF-A0AAN4WFE2-F1
#
_entry.id   AF-A0AAN4WFE2-F1
#
_cell.length_a   1.000
_cell.length_b   1.000
_cell.length_c   1.000
_cell.angle_alpha   90.00
_cell.angle_beta   90.00
_cell.angle_gamma   90.00
#
_symmetry.space_group_name_H-M   'P 1'
#
loop_
_entity.id
_entity.type
_entity.pdbx_description
1 polymer ?
#
loop_
_entity_poly.entity_id
_entity_poly.type
_entity_poly.pdbx_seq_one_letter_code
_entity_poly.pdbx_strand_id
1 'polypeptide(L)'
;MGFTEVIEVAQASGILAKAIQRYMEKNSYERPFISSFCPAIVRLIQVRFPSLIDHIVPLKQAMDLAAIFARKKYLDKGISPDEVGIFYVTPCAAKIAAVKSPVGDDQSNIDGVINLNFIYNKIQLGLTQHRDQPVGTVTERTYLSPESIAWDLSEGEASKFEGRCLAIDEIHNVIDILEKIENDELTDIDFLELRACDHSCAGGALVVNNRFLTIERLRKRMQASKHEQQQPDFDDIQEYESYLFKQGKLSGKIPPRSIEQLDENMLVAMEKMEKLNRIMHVLPQIDCGACGAPACHTLARDVVQGKAKLNQCVFMQKLLCNEALMTPEESLELSEKTWGLKRFGE
;
A
#
# COMPACT_ATOMS: atom_id res chain seq x y z
N MET A 1 18.16 19.21 3.16
CA MET A 1 17.47 18.01 3.69
C MET A 1 18.41 16.85 3.96
N GLY A 2 19.63 16.83 3.37
CA GLY A 2 20.67 15.86 3.72
C GLY A 2 20.71 14.59 2.85
N PHE A 3 19.86 14.48 1.82
CA PHE A 3 19.94 13.38 0.86
C PHE A 3 21.06 13.60 -0.15
N THR A 4 21.80 12.54 -0.46
CA THR A 4 22.90 12.55 -1.43
C THR A 4 22.40 12.49 -2.87
N GLU A 5 21.31 11.76 -3.13
CA GLU A 5 20.75 11.53 -4.47
C GLU A 5 19.21 11.49 -4.41
N VAL A 6 18.56 11.80 -5.54
CA VAL A 6 17.11 11.69 -5.73
C VAL A 6 16.85 10.87 -6.99
N ILE A 7 16.23 9.69 -6.83
CA ILE A 7 15.86 8.81 -7.94
C ILE A 7 14.35 8.89 -8.17
N GLU A 8 13.93 9.10 -9.42
CA GLU A 8 12.52 9.02 -9.79
C GLU A 8 12.10 7.56 -10.00
N VAL A 9 11.19 7.06 -9.16
CA VAL A 9 10.69 5.67 -9.22
C VAL A 9 10.13 5.30 -10.60
N ALA A 10 9.56 6.26 -11.31
CA ALA A 10 9.01 6.08 -12.66
C ALA A 10 10.04 5.50 -13.66
N GLN A 11 11.34 5.68 -13.44
CA GLN A 11 12.39 5.10 -14.30
C GLN A 11 12.33 3.56 -14.35
N ALA A 12 11.89 2.92 -13.27
CA ALA A 12 11.77 1.47 -13.20
C ALA A 12 10.51 0.92 -13.89
N SER A 13 9.54 1.78 -14.25
CA SER A 13 8.26 1.36 -14.83
C SER A 13 8.42 0.67 -16.18
N GLY A 14 9.33 1.13 -17.04
CA GLY A 14 9.57 0.50 -18.35
C GLY A 14 10.11 -0.93 -18.23
N ILE A 15 11.01 -1.17 -17.27
CA ILE A 15 11.53 -2.52 -16.99
C ILE A 15 10.42 -3.39 -16.41
N LEU A 16 9.62 -2.85 -15.49
CA LEU A 16 8.49 -3.55 -14.91
C LEU A 16 7.45 -3.93 -15.98
N ALA A 17 7.10 -3.02 -16.89
CA ALA A 17 6.17 -3.27 -17.98
C ALA A 17 6.63 -4.44 -18.86
N LYS A 18 7.91 -4.47 -19.25
CA LYS A 18 8.50 -5.60 -19.98
C LYS A 18 8.45 -6.90 -19.17
N ALA A 19 8.65 -6.83 -17.85
CA ALA A 19 8.59 -8.00 -16.97
C ALA A 19 7.16 -8.56 -16.90
N ILE A 20 6.17 -7.69 -16.76
CA ILE A 20 4.75 -8.03 -16.76
C ILE A 20 4.37 -8.65 -18.12
N GLN A 21 4.74 -8.02 -19.23
CA GLN A 21 4.47 -8.55 -20.57
C GLN A 21 5.01 -9.98 -20.75
N ARG A 22 6.27 -10.21 -20.38
CA ARG A 22 6.89 -11.55 -20.43
C ARG A 22 6.18 -12.56 -19.52
N TYR A 23 5.70 -12.12 -18.37
CA TYR A 23 4.90 -12.97 -17.48
C TYR A 23 3.57 -13.35 -18.12
N MET A 24 2.87 -12.38 -18.71
CA MET A 24 1.58 -12.59 -19.37
C MET A 24 1.68 -13.54 -20.56
N GLU A 25 2.71 -13.36 -21.40
CA GLU A 25 2.97 -14.24 -22.55
C GLU A 25 3.23 -15.69 -22.13
N LYS A 26 4.05 -15.86 -21.08
CA LYS A 26 4.42 -17.19 -20.58
C LYS A 26 3.27 -17.92 -19.90
N ASN A 27 2.38 -17.19 -19.23
CA ASN A 27 1.31 -17.77 -18.40
C ASN A 27 -0.08 -17.45 -18.95
N SER A 28 -0.23 -17.34 -20.27
CA SER A 28 -1.44 -16.86 -20.94
C SER A 28 -2.76 -17.58 -20.58
N TYR A 29 -2.70 -18.73 -19.91
CA TYR A 29 -3.83 -19.48 -19.36
C TYR A 29 -4.34 -18.95 -18.00
N GLU A 30 -3.60 -18.06 -17.32
CA GLU A 30 -3.92 -17.50 -15.98
C GLU A 30 -4.74 -16.19 -16.06
N ARG A 31 -5.27 -15.86 -17.24
CA ARG A 31 -6.08 -14.64 -17.44
C ARG A 31 -7.35 -14.64 -16.56
N PRO A 32 -7.83 -13.46 -16.11
CA PRO A 32 -7.21 -12.14 -16.30
C PRO A 32 -5.97 -11.93 -15.43
N PHE A 33 -5.03 -11.10 -15.87
CA PHE A 33 -3.88 -10.69 -15.04
C PHE A 33 -4.19 -9.40 -14.28
N ILE A 34 -4.02 -9.41 -12.95
CA ILE A 34 -4.26 -8.25 -12.08
C ILE A 34 -2.92 -7.63 -11.69
N SER A 35 -2.78 -6.32 -11.91
CA SER A 35 -1.59 -5.58 -11.48
C SER A 35 -1.41 -5.60 -9.95
N SER A 36 -0.18 -5.83 -9.51
CA SER A 36 0.22 -5.76 -8.08
C SER A 36 0.59 -4.35 -7.61
N PHE A 37 0.49 -3.34 -8.49
CA PHE A 37 1.01 -1.99 -8.21
C PHE A 37 0.35 -1.31 -7.01
N CYS A 38 -0.97 -1.46 -6.82
CA CYS A 38 -1.71 -0.84 -5.72
C CYS A 38 -1.77 -1.80 -4.51
N PRO A 39 -1.01 -1.57 -3.42
CA PRO A 39 -0.96 -2.50 -2.30
C PRO A 39 -2.30 -2.62 -1.57
N ALA A 40 -3.13 -1.57 -1.62
CA ALA A 40 -4.48 -1.59 -1.08
C ALA A 40 -5.37 -2.60 -1.81
N ILE A 41 -5.26 -2.70 -3.15
CA ILE A 41 -6.02 -3.67 -3.93
C ILE A 41 -5.51 -5.09 -3.70
N VAL A 42 -4.18 -5.29 -3.68
CA VAL A 42 -3.60 -6.60 -3.34
C VAL A 42 -4.15 -7.11 -1.99
N ARG A 43 -4.14 -6.25 -0.96
CA ARG A 43 -4.67 -6.62 0.36
C ARG A 43 -6.19 -6.79 0.38
N LEU A 44 -6.93 -6.02 -0.41
CA LEU A 44 -8.37 -6.21 -0.57
C LEU A 44 -8.67 -7.60 -1.16
N ILE A 45 -7.93 -8.01 -2.20
CA ILE A 45 -8.07 -9.33 -2.82
C ILE A 45 -7.73 -10.42 -1.80
N GLN A 46 -6.62 -10.29 -1.06
CA GLN A 46 -6.24 -11.26 -0.01
C GLN A 46 -7.37 -11.50 1.01
N VAL A 47 -8.18 -10.47 1.30
CA VAL A 47 -9.20 -10.49 2.35
C VAL A 47 -10.58 -10.91 1.82
N ARG A 48 -11.02 -10.31 0.71
CA ARG A 48 -12.41 -10.41 0.24
C ARG A 48 -12.56 -11.29 -0.99
N PHE A 49 -11.52 -11.41 -1.82
CA PHE A 49 -11.56 -12.15 -3.08
C PHE A 49 -10.40 -13.15 -3.16
N PRO A 50 -10.24 -14.06 -2.17
CA PRO A 50 -9.08 -14.95 -2.11
C PRO A 50 -8.97 -15.89 -3.32
N SER A 51 -10.08 -16.17 -4.01
CA SER A 51 -10.12 -16.90 -5.28
C SER A 51 -9.32 -16.21 -6.40
N LEU A 52 -9.17 -14.88 -6.34
CA LEU A 52 -8.50 -14.07 -7.35
C LEU A 52 -7.00 -13.83 -7.06
N ILE A 53 -6.45 -14.44 -6.01
CA ILE A 53 -5.03 -14.25 -5.64
C ILE A 53 -4.09 -14.74 -6.74
N ASP A 54 -4.38 -15.89 -7.34
CA ASP A 54 -3.52 -16.49 -8.38
C ASP A 54 -3.54 -15.68 -9.69
N HIS A 55 -4.50 -14.76 -9.85
CA HIS A 55 -4.55 -13.81 -10.96
C HIS A 55 -3.65 -12.59 -10.76
N ILE A 56 -3.12 -12.34 -9.54
CA ILE A 56 -2.21 -11.22 -9.28
C ILE A 56 -0.84 -11.52 -9.87
N VAL A 57 -0.32 -10.60 -10.68
CA VAL A 57 1.02 -10.72 -11.26
C VAL A 57 2.09 -10.75 -10.14
N PRO A 58 2.87 -11.84 -9.96
CA PRO A 58 3.75 -12.05 -8.82
C PRO A 58 5.11 -11.37 -9.00
N LEU A 59 5.08 -10.08 -9.35
CA LEU A 59 6.25 -9.23 -9.52
C LEU A 59 6.27 -8.12 -8.47
N LYS A 60 7.49 -7.72 -8.10
CA LYS A 60 7.76 -6.57 -7.24
C LYS A 60 7.30 -5.27 -7.90
N GLN A 61 7.07 -4.24 -7.09
CA GLN A 61 6.58 -2.95 -7.57
C GLN A 61 7.74 -2.08 -8.07
N ALA A 62 7.43 -1.05 -8.85
CA ALA A 62 8.44 -0.11 -9.38
C ALA A 62 9.30 0.52 -8.27
N MET A 63 8.72 0.80 -7.09
CA MET A 63 9.46 1.32 -5.93
C MET A 63 10.51 0.35 -5.41
N ASP A 64 10.23 -0.96 -5.44
CA ASP A 64 11.15 -1.99 -4.99
C ASP A 64 12.28 -2.15 -6.01
N LEU A 65 11.96 -2.14 -7.30
CA LEU A 65 12.95 -2.16 -8.37
C LEU A 65 13.87 -0.94 -8.33
N ALA A 66 13.33 0.25 -8.10
CA ALA A 66 14.11 1.47 -7.94
C ALA A 66 15.03 1.41 -6.71
N ALA A 67 14.57 0.83 -5.59
CA ALA A 67 15.39 0.64 -4.40
C ALA A 67 16.51 -0.40 -4.63
N ILE A 68 16.19 -1.52 -5.28
CA ILE A 68 17.15 -2.57 -5.66
C ILE A 68 18.21 -1.99 -6.61
N PHE A 69 17.79 -1.18 -7.58
CA PHE A 69 18.67 -0.44 -8.47
C PHE A 69 19.60 0.49 -7.69
N ALA A 70 19.06 1.33 -6.80
CA ALA A 70 19.85 2.26 -6.00
C ALA A 70 20.94 1.54 -5.19
N ARG A 71 20.60 0.45 -4.48
CA ARG A 71 21.61 -0.34 -3.75
C ARG A 71 22.66 -0.92 -4.68
N LYS A 72 22.25 -1.46 -5.83
CA LYS A 72 23.17 -2.07 -6.78
C LYS A 72 24.11 -1.04 -7.42
N LYS A 73 23.58 0.13 -7.82
CA LYS A 73 24.35 1.27 -8.34
C LYS A 73 25.46 1.68 -7.37
N TYR A 74 25.15 1.81 -6.08
CA TYR A 74 26.14 2.18 -5.07
C TYR A 74 27.12 1.07 -4.71
N LEU A 75 26.65 -0.19 -4.71
CA LEU A 75 27.52 -1.35 -4.58
C LEU A 75 28.58 -1.41 -5.70
N ASP A 76 28.18 -1.12 -6.94
CA ASP A 76 29.11 -1.09 -8.09
C ASP A 76 30.08 0.09 -8.04
N LYS A 77 29.74 1.15 -7.28
CA LYS A 77 30.64 2.25 -6.92
C LYS A 77 31.52 1.94 -5.69
N GLY A 78 31.46 0.72 -5.15
CA GLY A 78 32.28 0.26 -4.03
C GLY A 78 31.77 0.66 -2.64
N ILE A 79 30.53 1.13 -2.52
CA ILE A 79 29.91 1.49 -1.23
C ILE A 79 29.15 0.26 -0.69
N SER A 80 29.34 -0.06 0.59
CA SER A 80 28.65 -1.21 1.20
C SER A 80 27.13 -0.98 1.23
N PRO A 81 26.29 -2.01 1.02
CA PRO A 81 24.84 -1.89 1.10
C PRO A 81 24.34 -1.34 2.45
N ASP A 82 25.06 -1.62 3.54
CA ASP A 82 24.73 -1.15 4.90
C ASP A 82 25.00 0.36 5.10
N GLU A 83 25.80 0.97 4.22
CA GLU A 83 26.08 2.41 4.22
C GLU A 83 25.05 3.20 3.37
N VAL A 84 24.17 2.48 2.66
CA VAL A 84 23.16 3.07 1.77
C VAL A 84 21.80 3.07 2.46
N GLY A 85 21.34 4.25 2.87
CA GLY A 85 19.99 4.47 3.38
C GLY A 85 19.02 4.90 2.28
N ILE A 86 17.95 4.13 2.06
CA ILE A 86 16.93 4.39 1.04
C ILE A 86 15.63 4.86 1.70
N PHE A 87 15.21 6.07 1.34
CA PHE A 87 13.97 6.68 1.83
C PHE A 87 13.01 6.91 0.68
N TYR A 88 11.85 6.26 0.72
CA TYR A 88 10.82 6.42 -0.30
C TYR A 88 9.83 7.52 0.07
N VAL A 89 9.71 8.53 -0.79
CA VAL A 89 8.66 9.55 -0.67
C VAL A 89 7.39 9.05 -1.34
N THR A 90 6.29 8.94 -0.58
CA THR A 90 5.06 8.34 -1.10
C THR A 90 3.82 9.23 -0.98
N PRO A 91 2.95 9.26 -2.02
CA PRO A 91 1.62 9.84 -1.94
C PRO A 91 0.58 8.91 -1.26
N CYS A 92 0.96 7.69 -0.88
CA CYS A 92 0.03 6.64 -0.53
C CYS A 92 0.33 5.98 0.83
N ALA A 93 -0.66 5.97 1.73
CA ALA A 93 -0.54 5.27 3.01
C ALA A 93 -0.36 3.75 2.85
N ALA A 94 -0.95 3.14 1.81
CA ALA A 94 -0.81 1.71 1.55
C ALA A 94 0.63 1.32 1.16
N LYS A 95 1.39 2.24 0.54
CA LYS A 95 2.81 2.03 0.24
C LYS A 95 3.68 2.06 1.50
N ILE A 96 3.34 2.90 2.48
CA ILE A 96 3.97 2.84 3.83
C ILE A 96 3.79 1.45 4.42
N ALA A 97 2.57 0.92 4.34
CA ALA A 97 2.26 -0.39 4.87
C ALA A 97 2.94 -1.52 4.08
N ALA A 98 3.13 -1.36 2.76
CA ALA A 98 3.84 -2.30 1.91
C ALA A 98 5.35 -2.36 2.23
N VAL A 99 5.97 -1.24 2.62
CA VAL A 99 7.37 -1.24 3.08
C VAL A 99 7.49 -1.90 4.45
N LYS A 100 6.59 -1.59 5.39
CA LYS A 100 6.65 -2.12 6.77
C LYS A 100 6.22 -3.58 6.89
N SER A 101 5.31 -4.03 6.03
CA SER A 101 4.78 -5.38 6.00
C SER A 101 4.53 -5.76 4.54
N PRO A 102 5.61 -6.12 3.82
CA PRO A 102 5.52 -6.51 2.42
C PRO A 102 4.63 -7.74 2.23
N VAL A 103 4.10 -7.88 1.02
CA VAL A 103 3.24 -9.01 0.63
C VAL A 103 3.96 -9.74 -0.50
N GLY A 104 4.24 -11.03 -0.29
CA GLY A 104 5.04 -11.84 -1.22
C GLY A 104 6.55 -11.69 -1.06
N ASP A 105 7.02 -10.93 -0.07
CA ASP A 105 8.43 -10.84 0.30
C ASP A 105 8.60 -10.78 1.81
N ASP A 106 9.78 -11.21 2.28
CA ASP A 106 10.12 -11.20 3.71
C ASP A 106 10.42 -9.76 4.20
N GLN A 107 11.12 -8.97 3.38
CA GLN A 107 11.56 -7.62 3.73
C GLN A 107 11.59 -6.69 2.51
N SER A 108 11.43 -5.39 2.76
CA SER A 108 11.57 -4.36 1.72
C SER A 108 13.03 -3.91 1.59
N ASN A 109 13.44 -3.53 0.39
CA ASN A 109 14.75 -2.90 0.15
C ASN A 109 14.79 -1.41 0.56
N ILE A 110 13.69 -0.88 1.09
CA ILE A 110 13.51 0.53 1.48
C ILE A 110 13.59 0.63 3.01
N ASP A 111 14.49 1.47 3.51
CA ASP A 111 14.77 1.61 4.95
C ASP A 111 13.80 2.57 5.65
N GLY A 112 13.27 3.55 4.90
CA GLY A 112 12.38 4.56 5.45
C GLY A 112 11.33 5.04 4.46
N VAL A 113 10.22 5.54 4.98
CA VAL A 113 9.15 6.11 4.17
C VAL A 113 8.82 7.51 4.67
N ILE A 114 8.65 8.44 3.72
CA ILE A 114 8.36 9.83 4.00
C ILE A 114 7.04 10.20 3.32
N ASN A 115 6.11 10.75 4.09
CA ASN A 115 4.85 11.20 3.54
C ASN A 115 5.08 12.40 2.61
N LEU A 116 4.47 12.36 1.42
CA LEU A 116 4.62 13.43 0.43
C LEU A 116 4.20 14.79 0.98
N ASN A 117 3.10 14.87 1.73
CA ASN A 117 2.66 16.12 2.36
C ASN A 117 3.64 16.69 3.39
N PHE A 118 4.34 15.82 4.14
CA PHE A 118 5.33 16.24 5.11
C PHE A 118 6.55 16.83 4.43
N ILE A 119 7.12 16.12 3.45
CA ILE A 119 8.33 16.59 2.76
C ILE A 119 8.04 17.81 1.88
N TYR A 120 6.85 17.89 1.27
CA TYR A 120 6.43 19.06 0.50
C TYR A 120 6.51 20.34 1.33
N ASN A 121 5.98 20.32 2.55
CA ASN A 121 6.02 21.49 3.45
C ASN A 121 7.46 21.84 3.85
N LYS A 122 8.32 20.85 4.07
CA LYS A 122 9.75 21.06 4.35
C LYS A 122 10.49 21.66 3.16
N ILE A 123 10.21 21.18 1.94
CA ILE A 123 10.77 21.72 0.70
C ILE A 123 10.32 23.17 0.52
N GLN A 124 9.02 23.46 0.66
CA GLN A 124 8.50 24.83 0.52
C GLN A 124 9.11 25.81 1.52
N LEU A 125 9.25 25.39 2.77
CA LEU A 125 9.94 26.19 3.79
C LEU A 125 11.40 26.46 3.38
N GLY A 126 12.12 25.45 2.92
CA GLY A 126 13.49 25.59 2.45
C GLY A 126 13.62 26.53 1.25
N LEU A 127 12.75 26.39 0.25
CA LEU A 127 12.69 27.28 -0.92
C LEU A 127 12.39 28.73 -0.53
N THR A 128 11.55 28.94 0.48
CA THR A 128 11.23 30.27 0.99
C THR A 128 12.40 30.88 1.77
N GLN A 129 13.05 30.09 2.64
CA GLN A 129 14.19 30.54 3.46
C GLN A 129 15.45 30.82 2.64
N HIS A 130 15.62 30.13 1.52
CA HIS A 130 16.81 30.21 0.66
C HIS A 130 16.51 30.80 -0.72
N ARG A 131 15.45 31.61 -0.85
CA ARG A 131 15.00 32.20 -2.12
C ARG A 131 16.13 32.85 -2.94
N ASP A 132 17.02 33.57 -2.27
CA ASP A 132 18.06 34.37 -2.90
C ASP A 132 19.39 33.62 -3.06
N GLN A 133 19.44 32.34 -2.66
CA GLN A 133 20.62 31.52 -2.83
C GLN A 133 20.63 30.88 -4.22
N PRO A 134 21.77 30.90 -4.93
CA PRO A 134 21.89 30.16 -6.19
C PRO A 134 21.69 28.68 -5.92
N VAL A 135 20.61 28.12 -6.47
CA VAL A 135 20.37 26.68 -6.44
C VAL A 135 21.28 26.04 -7.49
N GLY A 136 22.20 25.18 -7.05
CA GLY A 136 23.01 24.40 -7.97
C GLY A 136 22.11 23.59 -8.92
N THR A 137 22.48 23.51 -10.19
CA THR A 137 21.77 22.66 -11.14
C THR A 137 21.86 21.22 -10.66
N VAL A 138 20.73 20.53 -10.54
CA VAL A 138 20.73 19.08 -10.32
C VAL A 138 21.45 18.45 -11.51
N THR A 139 22.62 17.88 -11.25
CA THR A 139 23.54 17.36 -12.27
C THR A 139 23.04 16.06 -12.88
N GLU A 140 22.31 15.25 -12.10
CA GLU A 140 21.69 14.02 -12.59
C GLU A 140 20.26 14.32 -13.03
N ARG A 141 20.07 14.53 -14.33
CA ARG A 141 18.74 14.54 -14.93
C ARG A 141 18.45 13.16 -15.47
N THR A 142 17.48 12.48 -14.88
CA THR A 142 16.99 11.25 -15.48
C THR A 142 15.84 11.55 -16.42
N TYR A 143 16.00 11.16 -17.67
CA TYR A 143 14.92 11.23 -18.64
C TYR A 143 13.82 10.26 -18.25
N LEU A 144 12.58 10.75 -18.20
CA LEU A 144 11.39 9.91 -18.07
C LEU A 144 10.62 9.92 -19.38
N SER A 145 10.40 8.72 -19.92
CA SER A 145 9.52 8.58 -21.08
C SER A 145 8.09 9.02 -20.73
N PRO A 146 7.30 9.50 -21.71
CA PRO A 146 5.89 9.83 -21.49
C PRO A 146 5.11 8.69 -20.80
N GLU A 147 5.43 7.46 -21.16
CA GLU A 147 4.85 6.23 -20.61
C GLU A 147 5.20 6.05 -19.13
N SER A 148 6.43 6.36 -18.76
CA SER A 148 6.91 6.26 -17.38
C SER A 148 6.22 7.29 -16.48
N ILE A 149 6.00 8.50 -16.98
CA ILE A 149 5.26 9.55 -16.27
C ILE A 149 3.79 9.17 -16.13
N ALA A 150 3.21 8.53 -17.15
CA ALA A 150 1.80 8.10 -17.14
C ALA A 150 1.52 6.97 -16.15
N TRP A 151 2.52 6.21 -15.72
CA TRP A 151 2.37 5.00 -14.91
C TRP A 151 1.61 5.21 -13.58
N ASP A 152 1.71 6.41 -13.02
CA ASP A 152 1.03 6.82 -11.78
C ASP A 152 -0.41 7.32 -12.00
N LEU A 153 -0.82 7.51 -13.26
CA LEU A 153 -2.16 7.93 -13.66
C LEU A 153 -3.00 6.70 -14.06
N SER A 154 -4.32 6.90 -14.12
CA SER A 154 -5.25 5.92 -14.69
C SER A 154 -4.88 5.61 -16.14
N GLU A 155 -5.04 4.35 -16.54
CA GLU A 155 -4.60 3.82 -17.85
C GLU A 155 -3.07 3.85 -18.06
N GLY A 156 -2.30 4.09 -17.00
CA GLY A 156 -0.85 4.13 -17.06
C GLY A 156 -0.22 2.78 -17.41
N GLU A 157 -0.72 1.70 -16.79
CA GLU A 157 -0.28 0.32 -17.02
C GLU A 157 -1.06 -0.33 -18.15
N ALA A 158 -2.40 -0.24 -18.12
CA ALA A 158 -3.27 -0.93 -19.07
C ALA A 158 -2.97 -0.53 -20.52
N SER A 159 -2.57 0.72 -20.77
CA SER A 159 -2.19 1.19 -22.11
C SER A 159 -0.88 0.59 -22.66
N LYS A 160 -0.12 -0.18 -21.85
CA LYS A 160 1.11 -0.87 -22.29
C LYS A 160 0.90 -2.28 -22.78
N PHE A 161 -0.28 -2.85 -22.53
CA PHE A 161 -0.57 -4.23 -22.83
C PHE A 161 -1.59 -4.31 -23.96
N GLU A 162 -1.41 -5.28 -24.84
CA GLU A 162 -2.36 -5.55 -25.92
C GLU A 162 -3.55 -6.38 -25.43
N GLY A 163 -4.64 -6.38 -26.21
CA GLY A 163 -5.85 -7.11 -25.88
C GLY A 163 -6.85 -6.28 -25.07
N ARG A 164 -7.78 -6.98 -24.39
CA ARG A 164 -8.84 -6.35 -23.60
C ARG A 164 -8.31 -6.02 -22.21
N CYS A 165 -7.74 -4.82 -22.09
CA CYS A 165 -7.23 -4.28 -20.83
C CYS A 165 -8.20 -3.25 -20.25
N LEU A 166 -8.45 -3.29 -18.94
CA LEU A 166 -9.27 -2.30 -18.24
C LEU A 166 -8.46 -1.60 -17.16
N ALA A 167 -8.67 -0.29 -17.02
CA ALA A 167 -8.18 0.50 -15.89
C ALA A 167 -9.36 1.00 -15.06
N ILE A 168 -9.36 0.66 -13.77
CA ILE A 168 -10.45 0.96 -12.83
C ILE A 168 -9.86 1.64 -11.60
N ASP A 169 -10.35 2.84 -11.35
CA ASP A 169 -10.03 3.64 -10.17
C ASP A 169 -11.18 3.63 -9.17
N GLU A 170 -10.85 4.04 -7.94
CA GLU A 170 -11.70 4.02 -6.75
C GLU A 170 -12.05 2.61 -6.24
N ILE A 171 -11.86 2.44 -4.94
CA ILE A 171 -12.03 1.15 -4.28
C ILE A 171 -13.44 0.54 -4.47
N HIS A 172 -14.48 1.36 -4.57
CA HIS A 172 -15.86 0.87 -4.76
C HIS A 172 -16.08 0.30 -6.17
N ASN A 173 -15.56 0.96 -7.21
CA ASN A 173 -15.64 0.45 -8.57
C ASN A 173 -14.77 -0.79 -8.74
N VAL A 174 -13.59 -0.82 -8.10
CA VAL A 174 -12.73 -2.01 -8.08
C VAL A 174 -13.45 -3.20 -7.43
N ILE A 175 -14.16 -2.99 -6.31
CA ILE A 175 -14.95 -4.03 -5.67
C ILE A 175 -16.02 -4.59 -6.62
N ASP A 176 -16.80 -3.72 -7.27
CA ASP A 176 -17.85 -4.15 -8.22
C ASP A 176 -17.26 -4.98 -9.37
N ILE A 177 -16.13 -4.56 -9.93
CA ILE A 177 -15.45 -5.31 -10.99
C ILE A 177 -14.90 -6.65 -10.50
N LEU A 178 -14.31 -6.71 -9.31
CA LEU A 178 -13.82 -7.97 -8.72
C LEU A 178 -14.96 -8.95 -8.44
N GLU A 179 -16.11 -8.48 -7.94
CA GLU A 179 -17.31 -9.31 -7.75
C GLU A 179 -17.82 -9.88 -9.07
N LYS A 180 -17.84 -9.07 -10.13
CA LYS A 180 -18.25 -9.52 -11.47
C LYS A 180 -17.31 -10.57 -12.06
N ILE A 181 -16.02 -10.47 -11.79
CA ILE A 181 -15.04 -11.46 -12.24
C ILE A 181 -15.22 -12.76 -11.44
N GLU A 182 -15.35 -12.68 -10.10
CA GLU A 182 -15.55 -13.86 -9.25
C GLU A 182 -16.85 -14.62 -9.55
N ASN A 183 -17.90 -13.91 -9.98
CA ASN A 183 -19.19 -14.49 -10.38
C ASN A 183 -19.26 -14.91 -11.86
N ASP A 184 -18.14 -14.90 -12.59
CA ASP A 184 -18.07 -15.18 -14.03
C ASP A 184 -18.99 -14.29 -14.91
N GLU A 185 -19.43 -13.13 -14.41
CA GLU A 185 -20.24 -12.15 -15.16
C GLU A 185 -19.39 -11.34 -16.15
N LEU A 186 -18.10 -11.19 -15.84
CA LEU A 186 -17.15 -10.41 -16.63
C LEU A 186 -15.96 -11.28 -17.05
N THR A 187 -16.07 -11.87 -18.24
CA THR A 187 -15.07 -12.76 -18.85
C THR A 187 -14.20 -12.03 -19.87
N ASP A 188 -13.21 -12.72 -20.45
CA ASP A 188 -12.42 -12.28 -21.61
C ASP A 188 -11.67 -10.95 -21.40
N ILE A 189 -11.03 -10.82 -20.23
CA ILE A 189 -10.13 -9.71 -19.91
C ILE A 189 -8.70 -10.23 -19.89
N ASP A 190 -7.80 -9.50 -20.55
CA ASP A 190 -6.38 -9.82 -20.57
C ASP A 190 -5.68 -9.24 -19.34
N PHE A 191 -5.89 -7.95 -19.04
CA PHE A 191 -5.19 -7.24 -17.96
C PHE A 191 -6.09 -6.25 -17.21
N LEU A 192 -5.88 -6.18 -15.89
CA LEU A 192 -6.62 -5.32 -14.97
C LEU A 192 -5.65 -4.41 -14.22
N GLU A 193 -5.70 -3.11 -14.54
CA GLU A 193 -5.11 -2.05 -13.75
C GLU A 193 -6.14 -1.58 -12.71
N LEU A 194 -5.98 -2.03 -11.46
CA LEU A 194 -6.91 -1.69 -10.38
C LEU A 194 -6.25 -0.75 -9.38
N ARG A 195 -6.94 0.34 -9.03
CA ARG A 195 -6.44 1.39 -8.13
C ARG A 195 -7.49 1.77 -7.09
N ALA A 196 -7.08 1.89 -5.83
CA ALA A 196 -8.00 2.24 -4.74
C ALA A 196 -8.41 3.72 -4.71
N CYS A 197 -7.58 4.61 -5.28
CA CYS A 197 -7.79 6.06 -5.26
C CYS A 197 -8.45 6.52 -6.57
N ASP A 198 -9.26 7.58 -6.48
CA ASP A 198 -9.81 8.29 -7.63
C ASP A 198 -8.69 8.97 -8.43
N HIS A 199 -8.66 8.75 -9.74
CA HIS A 199 -7.57 9.13 -10.63
C HIS A 199 -6.19 8.57 -10.19
N SER A 200 -6.17 7.29 -9.81
CA SER A 200 -4.95 6.56 -9.44
C SER A 200 -4.13 7.30 -8.37
N CYS A 201 -2.80 7.36 -8.49
CA CYS A 201 -1.94 7.95 -7.46
C CYS A 201 -2.10 9.47 -7.33
N ALA A 202 -2.66 10.16 -8.34
CA ALA A 202 -2.90 11.60 -8.28
C ALA A 202 -3.97 11.98 -7.24
N GLY A 203 -4.91 11.08 -6.92
CA GLY A 203 -5.86 11.23 -5.83
C GLY A 203 -5.41 10.59 -4.52
N GLY A 204 -4.13 10.24 -4.37
CA GLY A 204 -3.60 9.63 -3.16
C GLY A 204 -3.80 10.49 -1.91
N ALA A 205 -4.08 9.85 -0.77
CA ALA A 205 -4.42 10.53 0.48
C ALA A 205 -3.31 11.45 1.05
N LEU A 206 -2.06 11.29 0.61
CA LEU A 206 -0.92 12.12 1.04
C LEU A 206 -0.49 13.14 -0.03
N VAL A 207 -1.23 13.25 -1.15
CA VAL A 207 -1.01 14.27 -2.18
C VAL A 207 -1.47 15.63 -1.65
N VAL A 208 -0.65 16.67 -1.86
CA VAL A 208 -0.93 18.03 -1.38
C VAL A 208 -1.80 18.83 -2.35
N ASN A 209 -1.58 18.65 -3.64
CA ASN A 209 -2.29 19.40 -4.68
C ASN A 209 -3.64 18.77 -5.00
N ASN A 210 -4.55 19.57 -5.56
CA ASN A 210 -5.77 19.06 -6.15
C ASN A 210 -5.46 18.02 -7.26
N ARG A 211 -6.15 16.87 -7.21
CA ARG A 211 -5.91 15.73 -8.12
C ARG A 211 -5.98 16.11 -9.61
N PHE A 212 -6.96 16.92 -10.01
CA PHE A 212 -7.14 17.31 -11.42
C PHE A 212 -6.02 18.22 -11.90
N LEU A 213 -5.55 19.14 -11.05
CA LEU A 213 -4.38 19.97 -11.35
C LEU A 213 -3.09 19.14 -11.41
N THR A 214 -2.96 18.12 -10.57
CA THR A 214 -1.83 17.18 -10.62
C THR A 214 -1.82 16.42 -11.95
N ILE A 215 -2.97 15.88 -12.37
CA ILE A 215 -3.11 15.18 -13.65
C ILE A 215 -2.79 16.10 -14.83
N GLU A 216 -3.31 17.33 -14.83
CA GLU A 216 -3.06 18.32 -15.89
C GLU A 216 -1.56 18.63 -16.02
N ARG A 217 -0.87 18.81 -14.89
CA ARG A 217 0.59 19.04 -14.86
C ARG A 217 1.39 17.83 -15.32
N LEU A 218 1.01 16.63 -14.89
CA LEU A 218 1.68 15.39 -15.32
C LEU A 218 1.49 15.17 -16.82
N ARG A 219 0.29 15.40 -17.36
CA ARG A 219 0.05 15.35 -18.82
C ARG A 219 0.87 16.40 -19.58
N LYS A 220 1.01 17.62 -19.06
CA LYS A 220 1.91 18.63 -19.65
C LYS A 220 3.37 18.17 -19.63
N ARG A 221 3.83 17.59 -18.51
CA ARG A 221 5.18 17.00 -18.39
C ARG A 221 5.40 15.88 -19.43
N MET A 222 4.40 15.01 -19.63
CA MET A 222 4.44 13.96 -20.65
C MET A 222 4.57 14.51 -22.08
N GLN A 223 3.88 15.61 -22.42
CA GLN A 223 4.02 16.20 -23.75
C GLN A 223 5.38 16.89 -23.93
N ALA A 224 5.88 17.55 -22.89
CA ALA A 224 7.20 18.17 -22.92
C ALA A 224 8.32 17.12 -23.10
N SER A 225 8.22 15.97 -22.41
CA SER A 225 9.25 14.93 -22.49
C SER A 225 9.35 14.28 -23.87
N LYS A 226 8.28 14.26 -24.68
CA LYS A 226 8.34 13.79 -26.09
C LYS A 226 9.33 14.57 -26.95
N HIS A 227 9.55 15.83 -26.63
CA HIS A 227 10.43 16.73 -27.38
C HIS A 227 11.85 16.77 -26.80
N GLU A 228 12.07 16.18 -25.62
CA GLU A 228 13.38 16.05 -24.99
C GLU A 228 14.07 14.78 -25.53
N GLN A 229 14.65 14.86 -26.73
CA GLN A 229 15.63 13.86 -27.16
C GLN A 229 16.94 14.10 -26.41
N GLN A 230 17.13 13.48 -25.26
CA GLN A 230 18.43 13.46 -24.59
C GLN A 230 18.78 12.04 -24.13
N GLN A 231 20.00 11.62 -24.45
CA GLN A 231 20.63 10.46 -23.83
C GLN A 231 20.72 10.72 -22.32
N PRO A 232 20.45 9.74 -21.45
CA PRO A 232 20.66 9.90 -20.02
C PRO A 232 22.13 10.30 -19.76
N ASP A 233 22.34 11.35 -18.98
CA ASP A 233 23.68 11.90 -18.73
C ASP A 233 24.56 10.89 -17.97
N PHE A 234 23.99 10.08 -17.07
CA PHE A 234 24.70 9.09 -16.23
C PHE A 234 23.75 8.03 -15.66
N ASP A 235 24.28 6.83 -15.37
CA ASP A 235 23.66 5.74 -14.59
C ASP A 235 22.23 5.36 -15.02
N ASP A 236 22.06 4.97 -16.29
CA ASP A 236 20.76 4.54 -16.81
C ASP A 236 20.32 3.21 -16.17
N ILE A 237 19.15 3.21 -15.53
CA ILE A 237 18.53 2.01 -14.97
C ILE A 237 18.39 0.87 -16.00
N GLN A 238 18.31 1.20 -17.30
CA GLN A 238 18.27 0.21 -18.37
C GLN A 238 19.54 -0.66 -18.43
N GLU A 239 20.70 -0.16 -18.01
CA GLU A 239 21.94 -0.96 -17.94
C GLU A 239 21.82 -2.12 -16.92
N TYR A 240 20.95 -1.94 -15.92
CA TYR A 240 20.69 -2.91 -14.85
C TYR A 240 19.49 -3.81 -15.16
N GLU A 241 18.87 -3.70 -16.35
CA GLU A 241 17.65 -4.42 -16.72
C GLU A 241 17.76 -5.93 -16.46
N SER A 242 18.85 -6.55 -16.88
CA SER A 242 19.06 -8.00 -16.70
C SER A 242 19.13 -8.40 -15.22
N TYR A 243 19.70 -7.56 -14.37
CA TYR A 243 19.76 -7.78 -12.93
C TYR A 243 18.38 -7.56 -12.30
N LEU A 244 17.70 -6.47 -12.67
CA LEU A 244 16.38 -6.13 -12.16
C LEU A 244 15.30 -7.12 -12.57
N PHE A 245 15.36 -7.72 -13.76
CA PHE A 245 14.46 -8.82 -14.13
C PHE A 245 14.60 -10.05 -13.22
N LYS A 246 15.82 -10.36 -12.79
CA LYS A 246 16.07 -11.49 -11.88
C LYS A 246 15.56 -11.17 -10.48
N GLN A 247 15.80 -9.95 -10.00
CA GLN A 247 15.40 -9.50 -8.67
C GLN A 247 13.93 -9.08 -8.58
N GLY A 248 13.26 -8.84 -9.71
CA GLY A 248 11.91 -8.30 -9.77
C GLY A 248 10.79 -9.30 -9.48
N LYS A 249 11.10 -10.57 -9.24
CA LYS A 249 10.13 -11.57 -8.81
C LYS A 249 9.90 -11.49 -7.30
N LEU A 250 8.66 -11.75 -6.86
CA LEU A 250 8.39 -11.94 -5.44
C LEU A 250 9.15 -13.19 -4.94
N SER A 251 9.70 -13.10 -3.72
CA SER A 251 10.43 -14.22 -3.09
C SER A 251 9.50 -15.30 -2.53
N GLY A 252 8.28 -14.91 -2.16
CA GLY A 252 7.23 -15.79 -1.65
C GLY A 252 5.90 -15.63 -2.40
N LYS A 253 4.91 -16.42 -1.97
CA LYS A 253 3.53 -16.31 -2.48
C LYS A 253 2.78 -15.18 -1.78
N ILE A 254 1.71 -14.71 -2.41
CA ILE A 254 0.72 -13.83 -1.79
C ILE A 254 -0.29 -14.73 -1.06
N PRO A 255 -0.32 -14.78 0.28
CA PRO A 255 -1.27 -15.65 0.99
C PRO A 255 -2.66 -15.00 1.10
N PRO A 256 -3.76 -15.76 1.19
CA PRO A 256 -5.03 -15.19 1.63
C PRO A 256 -4.89 -14.64 3.07
N ARG A 257 -5.57 -13.54 3.36
CA ARG A 257 -5.67 -12.95 4.70
C ARG A 257 -7.09 -13.13 5.18
N SER A 258 -7.38 -14.24 5.85
CA SER A 258 -8.68 -14.38 6.48
C SER A 258 -8.76 -13.47 7.71
N ILE A 259 -9.51 -12.38 7.59
CA ILE A 259 -9.87 -11.52 8.75
C ILE A 259 -10.76 -12.30 9.73
N GLU A 260 -11.44 -13.35 9.26
CA GLU A 260 -12.32 -14.20 10.06
C GLU A 260 -11.60 -15.36 10.73
N GLN A 261 -10.40 -15.71 10.27
CA GLN A 261 -9.66 -16.83 10.82
C GLN A 261 -9.16 -16.51 12.24
N LEU A 262 -9.77 -17.20 13.20
CA LEU A 262 -9.43 -17.06 14.62
C LEU A 262 -8.07 -17.69 14.96
N ASP A 263 -7.65 -18.69 14.19
CA ASP A 263 -6.36 -19.38 14.31
C ASP A 263 -5.99 -20.11 13.00
N GLU A 264 -4.68 -20.31 12.75
CA GLU A 264 -4.19 -21.14 11.65
C GLU A 264 -4.53 -22.62 11.87
N ASN A 265 -4.55 -23.07 13.13
CA ASN A 265 -4.94 -24.42 13.48
C ASN A 265 -6.47 -24.53 13.61
N MET A 266 -7.07 -25.41 12.82
CA MET A 266 -8.53 -25.61 12.79
C MET A 266 -9.15 -25.95 14.15
N LEU A 267 -8.48 -26.77 14.98
CA LEU A 267 -9.00 -27.13 16.31
C LEU A 267 -9.02 -25.91 17.24
N VAL A 268 -7.94 -25.13 17.23
CA VAL A 268 -7.84 -23.89 18.03
C VAL A 268 -8.84 -22.84 17.52
N ALA A 269 -9.04 -22.76 16.20
CA ALA A 269 -10.04 -21.88 15.61
C ALA A 269 -11.46 -22.25 16.06
N MET A 270 -11.80 -23.54 16.14
CA MET A 270 -13.09 -24.02 16.65
C MET A 270 -13.30 -23.66 18.13
N GLU A 271 -12.31 -23.88 18.98
CA GLU A 271 -12.37 -23.49 20.41
C GLU A 271 -12.56 -21.98 20.57
N LYS A 272 -11.82 -21.20 19.78
CA LYS A 272 -11.95 -19.74 19.74
C LYS A 272 -13.33 -19.32 19.25
N MET A 273 -13.91 -20.01 18.26
CA MET A 273 -15.25 -19.73 17.76
C MET A 273 -16.32 -19.98 18.82
N GLU A 274 -16.20 -21.08 19.56
CA GLU A 274 -17.10 -21.38 20.68
C GLU A 274 -17.00 -20.30 21.76
N LYS A 275 -15.78 -19.88 22.11
CA LYS A 275 -15.55 -18.79 23.07
C LYS A 275 -16.13 -17.47 22.58
N LEU A 276 -16.01 -17.17 21.29
CA LEU A 276 -16.58 -15.97 20.67
C LEU A 276 -18.11 -15.95 20.84
N ASN A 277 -18.78 -17.06 20.50
CA ASN A 277 -20.22 -17.19 20.65
C ASN A 277 -20.66 -17.02 22.11
N ARG A 278 -19.92 -17.60 23.06
CA ARG A 278 -20.18 -17.42 24.50
C ARG A 278 -20.08 -15.94 24.91
N ILE A 279 -19.08 -15.22 24.44
CA ILE A 279 -18.92 -13.78 24.73
C ILE A 279 -20.06 -12.97 24.09
N MET A 280 -20.44 -13.29 22.86
CA MET A 280 -21.55 -12.62 22.17
C MET A 280 -22.87 -12.74 22.94
N HIS A 281 -23.13 -13.86 23.61
CA HIS A 281 -24.32 -14.03 24.46
C HIS A 281 -24.34 -13.13 25.70
N VAL A 282 -23.18 -12.67 26.17
CA VAL A 282 -23.06 -11.81 27.37
C VAL A 282 -22.98 -10.33 27.00
N LEU A 283 -22.45 -10.01 25.81
CA LEU A 283 -22.40 -8.64 25.32
C LEU A 283 -23.80 -8.10 24.98
N PRO A 284 -24.00 -6.77 25.03
CA PRO A 284 -25.31 -6.16 24.82
C PRO A 284 -25.82 -6.25 23.36
N GLN A 285 -24.95 -6.52 22.37
CA GLN A 285 -25.30 -6.65 20.95
C GLN A 285 -26.00 -5.42 20.33
N ILE A 286 -25.63 -4.22 20.78
CA ILE A 286 -26.18 -2.93 20.30
C ILE A 286 -25.20 -2.09 19.47
N ASP A 287 -23.98 -2.59 19.26
CA ASP A 287 -22.94 -1.99 18.41
C ASP A 287 -22.69 -0.47 18.63
N CYS A 288 -22.73 -0.03 19.88
CA CYS A 288 -22.66 1.39 20.25
C CYS A 288 -21.30 2.07 20.03
N GLY A 289 -20.22 1.33 19.75
CA GLY A 289 -18.88 1.89 19.58
C GLY A 289 -18.19 2.41 20.84
N ALA A 290 -18.85 2.38 22.01
CA ALA A 290 -18.39 3.08 23.21
C ALA A 290 -17.00 2.61 23.71
N CYS A 291 -16.71 1.32 23.60
CA CYS A 291 -15.42 0.74 24.01
C CYS A 291 -14.28 0.90 22.98
N GLY A 292 -14.51 1.64 21.89
CA GLY A 292 -13.56 1.79 20.78
C GLY A 292 -13.64 0.69 19.71
N ALA A 293 -14.32 -0.43 19.98
CA ALA A 293 -14.62 -1.44 18.96
C ALA A 293 -15.89 -1.05 18.16
N PRO A 294 -15.88 -1.13 16.82
CA PRO A 294 -17.00 -0.66 15.98
C PRO A 294 -18.27 -1.50 16.10
N ALA A 295 -18.16 -2.75 16.57
CA ALA A 295 -19.27 -3.65 16.83
C ALA A 295 -18.95 -4.59 18.01
N CYS A 296 -19.98 -5.10 18.68
CA CYS A 296 -19.85 -6.05 19.80
C CYS A 296 -19.09 -7.31 19.37
N HIS A 297 -19.36 -7.77 18.14
CA HIS A 297 -18.63 -8.89 17.54
C HIS A 297 -17.13 -8.62 17.41
N THR A 298 -16.74 -7.38 17.11
CA THR A 298 -15.32 -6.99 17.02
C THR A 298 -14.65 -7.08 18.39
N LEU A 299 -15.30 -6.55 19.43
CA LEU A 299 -14.79 -6.68 20.81
C LEU A 299 -14.70 -8.16 21.23
N ALA A 300 -15.73 -8.97 20.94
CA ALA A 300 -15.73 -10.40 21.27
C ALA A 300 -14.54 -11.12 20.61
N ARG A 301 -14.29 -10.84 19.32
CA ARG A 301 -13.14 -11.36 18.58
C ARG A 301 -11.82 -10.92 19.21
N ASP A 302 -11.67 -9.65 19.52
CA ASP A 302 -10.43 -9.12 20.13
C ASP A 302 -10.15 -9.77 21.50
N VAL A 303 -11.20 -10.06 22.28
CA VAL A 303 -11.07 -10.78 23.56
C VAL A 303 -10.62 -12.23 23.35
N VAL A 304 -11.19 -12.92 22.36
CA VAL A 304 -10.79 -14.30 22.01
C VAL A 304 -9.35 -14.36 21.49
N GLN A 305 -8.92 -13.33 20.75
CA GLN A 305 -7.56 -13.20 20.23
C GLN A 305 -6.55 -12.65 21.26
N GLY A 306 -6.99 -12.33 22.48
CA GLY A 306 -6.11 -11.80 23.54
C GLY A 306 -5.67 -10.35 23.34
N LYS A 307 -6.29 -9.62 22.40
CA LYS A 307 -6.03 -8.21 22.10
C LYS A 307 -6.81 -7.25 23.00
N ALA A 308 -7.93 -7.73 23.54
CA ALA A 308 -8.84 -6.97 24.38
C ALA A 308 -9.25 -7.77 25.64
N LYS A 309 -9.89 -7.08 26.58
CA LYS A 309 -10.53 -7.71 27.76
C LYS A 309 -12.02 -7.40 27.74
N LEU A 310 -12.84 -8.34 28.23
CA LEU A 310 -14.30 -8.20 28.25
C LEU A 310 -14.76 -6.96 29.02
N ASN A 311 -14.03 -6.62 30.08
CA ASN A 311 -14.28 -5.43 30.89
C ASN A 311 -14.00 -4.10 30.17
N GLN A 312 -13.52 -4.11 28.92
CA GLN A 312 -13.49 -2.88 28.10
C GLN A 312 -14.88 -2.45 27.64
N CYS A 313 -15.86 -3.37 27.58
CA CYS A 313 -17.24 -2.98 27.34
C CYS A 313 -17.80 -2.23 28.55
N VAL A 314 -18.30 -1.02 28.34
CA VAL A 314 -18.85 -0.13 29.37
C VAL A 314 -20.03 -0.77 30.13
N PHE A 315 -20.84 -1.57 29.43
CA PHE A 315 -21.94 -2.32 30.03
C PHE A 315 -21.42 -3.46 30.91
N MET A 316 -20.35 -4.14 30.47
CA MET A 316 -19.70 -5.16 31.27
C MET A 316 -19.02 -4.57 32.51
N GLN A 317 -18.41 -3.39 32.41
CA GLN A 317 -17.87 -2.69 33.60
C GLN A 317 -18.97 -2.45 34.63
N LYS A 318 -20.14 -1.98 34.20
CA LYS A 318 -21.24 -1.71 35.12
C LYS A 318 -21.75 -2.98 35.80
N LEU A 319 -21.88 -4.08 35.05
CA LEU A 319 -22.23 -5.39 35.61
C LEU A 319 -21.18 -5.88 36.62
N LEU A 320 -19.90 -5.81 36.26
CA LEU A 320 -18.79 -6.22 37.14
C LEU A 320 -18.71 -5.37 38.42
N CYS A 321 -18.98 -4.07 38.34
CA CYS A 321 -19.04 -3.20 39.51
C CYS A 321 -20.23 -3.57 40.42
N ASN A 322 -21.40 -3.87 39.83
CA ASN A 322 -22.57 -4.30 40.60
C ASN A 322 -22.35 -5.64 41.31
N GLU A 323 -21.57 -6.54 40.71
CA GLU A 323 -21.20 -7.83 41.30
C GLU A 323 -19.96 -7.76 42.21
N ALA A 324 -19.41 -6.57 42.47
CA ALA A 324 -18.18 -6.35 43.24
C ALA A 324 -16.94 -7.11 42.69
N LEU A 325 -16.94 -7.39 41.38
CA LEU A 325 -15.82 -7.99 40.64
C LEU A 325 -14.88 -6.95 40.01
N MET A 326 -15.23 -5.66 40.12
CA MET A 326 -14.47 -4.51 39.66
C MET A 326 -14.78 -3.33 40.58
N THR A 327 -13.75 -2.54 40.91
CA THR A 327 -13.94 -1.30 41.68
C THR A 327 -14.35 -0.13 40.77
N PRO A 328 -15.07 0.88 41.31
CA PRO A 328 -15.37 2.09 40.56
C PRO A 328 -14.12 2.81 40.02
N GLU A 329 -13.02 2.79 40.77
CA GLU A 329 -11.74 3.37 40.38
C GLU A 329 -11.15 2.65 39.15
N GLU A 330 -11.13 1.30 39.15
CA GLU A 330 -10.67 0.52 37.99
C GLU A 330 -11.53 0.75 36.73
N SER A 331 -12.85 0.89 36.91
CA SER A 331 -13.76 1.22 35.80
C SER A 331 -13.46 2.60 35.23
N LEU A 332 -13.15 3.57 36.09
CA LEU A 332 -12.78 4.92 35.68
C LEU A 332 -11.44 4.95 34.92
N GLU A 333 -10.42 4.27 35.42
CA GLU A 333 -9.12 4.16 34.74
C GLU A 333 -9.25 3.56 33.33
N LEU A 334 -10.07 2.51 33.19
CA LEU A 334 -10.31 1.88 31.89
C LEU A 334 -11.05 2.81 30.92
N SER A 335 -11.99 3.59 31.46
CA SER A 335 -12.75 4.61 30.75
C SER A 335 -11.82 5.72 30.23
N GLU A 336 -10.92 6.22 31.07
CA GLU A 336 -9.91 7.22 30.66
C GLU A 336 -8.95 6.68 29.60
N LYS A 337 -8.54 5.42 29.72
CA LYS A 337 -7.69 4.80 28.69
C LYS A 337 -8.39 4.72 27.33
N THR A 338 -9.70 4.58 27.32
CA THR A 338 -10.51 4.45 26.10
C THR A 338 -10.84 5.82 25.49
N TRP A 339 -11.26 6.78 26.30
CA TRP A 339 -11.79 8.07 25.83
C TRP A 339 -10.85 9.26 26.03
N GLY A 340 -9.70 9.04 26.66
CA GLY A 340 -8.69 10.05 26.98
C GLY A 340 -8.67 10.41 28.47
N LEU A 341 -7.47 10.73 28.95
CA LEU A 341 -7.22 11.17 30.33
C LEU A 341 -7.94 12.49 30.64
N LYS A 342 -8.42 12.67 31.88
CA LYS A 342 -9.06 13.91 32.38
C LYS A 342 -10.36 14.29 31.68
N ARG A 343 -11.12 13.31 31.20
CA ARG A 343 -12.44 13.54 30.57
C ARG A 343 -13.63 13.35 31.52
N PHE A 344 -13.40 12.74 32.68
CA PHE A 344 -14.46 12.32 33.62
C PHE A 344 -14.32 12.94 35.02
N GLY A 345 -13.40 13.89 35.19
CA GLY A 345 -13.13 14.70 36.39
C GLY A 345 -12.05 15.76 36.09
N GLU A 346 -11.95 16.81 36.92
CA GLU A 346 -11.01 17.96 36.73
C GLU A 346 -9.52 17.57 36.59
#